data_AF-A0A0B6AJU8-F1
#
_entry.id   AF-A0A0B6AJU8-F1
#
_cell.length_a   1.000
_cell.length_b   1.000
_cell.length_c   1.000
_cell.angle_alpha   90.00
_cell.angle_beta   90.00
_cell.angle_gamma   90.00
#
_symmetry.space_group_name_H-M   'P 1'
#
loop_
_entity.id
_entity.type
_entity.pdbx_description
1 polymer ?
#
loop_
_entity_poly.entity_id
_entity_poly.type
_entity_poly.pdbx_seq_one_letter_code
_entity_poly.pdbx_strand_id
1 'polypeptide(L)'
;MSETKGERRNEPKQVKFRVTEEEFERLSLMADNVGMTVPAFVKAKAQGTRVRQPKINREGALAIAKELRAVGTNVNQIAKWCNARDIEQLNEQEFERLIYNLDEIKKGLAEAWQQLS
;
A
#
# COMPACT_ATOMS: atom_id res chain seq x y z
N MET A 1 43.98 8.21 19.40
CA MET A 1 42.67 8.80 19.73
C MET A 1 41.67 8.24 18.75
N SER A 2 40.86 7.26 19.17
CA SER A 2 39.91 6.59 18.30
C SER A 2 38.65 7.45 18.15
N GLU A 3 38.38 7.94 16.95
CA GLU A 3 37.17 8.68 16.62
C GLU A 3 35.95 7.75 16.73
N THR A 4 35.12 7.96 17.75
CA THR A 4 33.83 7.29 17.85
C THR A 4 32.92 7.88 16.77
N LYS A 5 32.70 7.11 15.70
CA LYS A 5 31.81 7.45 14.59
C LYS A 5 30.39 7.68 15.14
N GLY A 6 30.03 8.94 15.40
CA GLY A 6 28.75 9.31 15.97
C GLY A 6 27.59 8.87 15.07
N GLU A 7 26.60 8.20 15.66
CA GLU A 7 25.41 7.73 14.97
C GLU A 7 24.64 8.91 14.37
N ARG A 8 24.54 8.97 13.03
CA ARG A 8 23.79 10.03 12.33
C ARG A 8 22.30 9.75 12.46
N ARG A 9 21.65 10.42 13.40
CA ARG A 9 20.20 10.34 13.62
C ARG A 9 19.51 11.50 12.90
N ASN A 10 18.40 11.21 12.22
CA ASN A 10 17.56 12.24 11.58
C ASN A 10 16.94 13.19 12.62
N GLU A 11 16.70 12.71 13.85
CA GLU A 11 16.18 13.52 14.95
C GLU A 11 17.14 13.52 16.14
N PRO A 12 17.59 14.70 16.60
CA PRO A 12 18.69 14.80 17.56
C PRO A 12 18.27 14.54 19.01
N LYS A 13 16.98 14.58 19.35
CA LYS A 13 16.48 14.45 20.73
C LYS A 13 15.58 13.24 20.88
N GLN A 14 15.79 12.47 21.95
CA GLN A 14 14.97 11.30 22.30
C GLN A 14 14.31 11.52 23.66
N VAL A 15 13.01 11.22 23.75
CA VAL A 15 12.26 11.19 25.01
C VAL A 15 11.97 9.72 25.34
N LYS A 16 12.40 9.26 26.51
CA LYS A 16 12.13 7.91 27.01
C LYS A 16 11.15 8.01 28.18
N PHE A 17 10.03 7.31 28.10
CA PHE A 17 9.10 7.16 29.21
C PHE A 17 8.93 5.67 29.50
N ARG A 18 8.73 5.34 30.78
CA ARG A 18 8.50 3.96 31.22
C ARG A 18 7.01 3.68 31.20
N VAL A 19 6.65 2.47 30.85
CA VAL A 19 5.28 1.98 30.81
C VAL A 19 5.22 0.63 31.52
N THR A 20 4.07 0.31 32.08
CA THR A 20 3.76 -1.05 32.53
C THR A 20 3.46 -1.95 31.33
N GLU A 21 3.38 -3.26 31.55
CA GLU A 21 3.02 -4.22 30.49
C GLU A 21 1.63 -3.92 29.93
N GLU A 22 0.64 -3.69 30.80
CA GLU A 22 -0.73 -3.36 30.41
C GLU A 22 -0.81 -2.06 29.58
N GLU A 23 -0.01 -1.06 29.93
CA GLU A 23 0.07 0.18 29.17
C GLU A 23 0.71 -0.04 27.80
N PHE A 24 1.75 -0.87 27.72
CA PHE A 24 2.42 -1.22 26.48
C PHE A 24 1.51 -2.02 25.55
N GLU A 25 0.73 -2.97 26.06
CA GLU A 25 -0.27 -3.72 25.28
C GLU A 25 -1.33 -2.78 24.69
N ARG A 26 -1.87 -1.86 25.50
CA ARG A 26 -2.84 -0.86 25.02
C ARG A 26 -2.24 0.02 23.93
N LEU A 27 -1.00 0.49 24.12
CA LEU A 27 -0.30 1.30 23.13
C LEU A 27 -0.04 0.53 21.84
N SER A 28 0.32 -0.76 21.94
CA SER A 28 0.54 -1.64 20.78
C SER A 28 -0.75 -1.82 19.99
N LEU A 29 -1.85 -2.14 20.66
CA LEU A 29 -3.15 -2.31 20.02
C LEU A 29 -3.66 -1.00 19.38
N MET A 30 -3.45 0.15 20.03
CA MET A 30 -3.79 1.45 19.45
C MET A 30 -2.90 1.80 18.25
N ALA A 31 -1.61 1.47 18.30
CA ALA A 31 -0.68 1.72 17.20
C ALA A 31 -0.97 0.83 15.99
N ASP A 32 -1.26 -0.46 16.22
CA ASP A 32 -1.64 -1.44 15.20
C ASP A 32 -2.93 -1.06 14.49
N ASN A 33 -3.93 -0.60 15.25
CA ASN A 33 -5.18 -0.09 14.69
C ASN A 33 -4.98 1.07 13.70
N VAL A 34 -3.90 1.83 13.83
CA VAL A 34 -3.57 2.95 12.95
C VAL A 34 -2.45 2.59 11.97
N GLY A 35 -1.94 1.36 11.99
CA GLY A 35 -0.85 0.91 11.14
C GLY A 35 0.48 1.63 11.40
N MET A 36 0.69 2.15 12.62
CA MET A 36 1.92 2.84 13.02
C MET A 36 2.71 1.98 14.02
N THR A 37 4.02 2.21 14.11
CA THR A 37 4.79 1.67 15.24
C THR A 37 4.42 2.38 16.53
N VAL A 38 4.53 1.72 17.69
CA VAL A 38 4.26 2.33 19.00
C VAL A 38 4.98 3.68 19.20
N PRO A 39 6.28 3.82 18.89
CA PRO A 39 6.96 5.11 19.02
C PRO A 39 6.41 6.19 18.10
N ALA A 40 6.05 5.83 16.85
CA ALA A 40 5.48 6.77 15.90
C ALA A 40 4.07 7.20 16.32
N PHE A 41 3.26 6.28 16.83
CA PHE A 41 1.92 6.55 17.36
C PHE A 41 1.96 7.51 18.56
N VAL A 42 2.82 7.22 19.55
CA VAL A 42 2.96 8.06 20.74
C VAL A 42 3.45 9.46 20.37
N LYS A 43 4.42 9.55 19.46
CA LYS A 43 4.92 10.83 18.96
C LYS A 43 3.82 11.62 18.22
N ALA A 44 3.06 10.98 17.35
CA ALA A 44 1.96 11.62 16.63
C ALA A 44 0.85 12.11 17.58
N LYS A 45 0.53 11.32 18.62
CA LYS A 45 -0.41 11.71 19.68
C LYS A 45 0.11 12.88 20.51
N ALA A 46 1.39 12.87 20.91
CA ALA A 46 2.02 13.95 21.66
C ALA A 46 2.09 15.27 20.85
N GLN A 47 2.21 15.17 19.52
CA GLN A 47 2.17 16.31 18.60
C GLN A 47 0.75 16.81 18.30
N GLY A 48 -0.29 16.22 18.90
CA GLY A 48 -1.69 16.60 18.67
C GLY A 48 -2.22 16.22 17.28
N THR A 49 -1.53 15.34 16.55
CA THR A 49 -1.97 14.90 15.21
C THR A 49 -3.27 14.10 15.35
N ARG A 50 -4.27 14.38 14.51
CA ARG A 50 -5.46 13.53 14.38
C ARG A 50 -5.07 12.22 13.72
N VAL A 51 -4.65 11.27 14.56
CA VAL A 51 -4.38 9.88 14.19
C VAL A 51 -5.73 9.22 13.85
N ARG A 52 -6.09 9.20 12.56
CA ARG A 52 -7.29 8.51 12.05
C ARG A 52 -6.95 7.07 11.73
N GLN A 53 -7.82 6.14 12.12
CA GLN A 53 -7.75 4.77 11.62
C GLN A 53 -7.81 4.80 10.08
N PRO A 54 -6.92 4.08 9.38
CA PRO A 54 -7.05 3.84 7.96
C PRO A 54 -8.43 3.22 7.68
N LYS A 55 -9.11 3.66 6.63
CA LYS A 55 -10.42 3.11 6.26
C LYS A 55 -10.37 1.61 5.93
N ILE A 56 -9.19 1.11 5.59
CA ILE A 56 -8.94 -0.27 5.17
C ILE A 56 -7.95 -0.85 6.16
N ASN A 57 -8.27 -2.02 6.71
CA ASN A 57 -7.33 -2.77 7.53
C ASN A 57 -6.10 -3.19 6.70
N ARG A 58 -5.00 -3.52 7.38
CA ARG A 58 -3.75 -3.89 6.71
C ARG A 58 -3.91 -5.08 5.75
N GLU A 59 -4.71 -6.07 6.13
CA GLU A 59 -4.99 -7.24 5.29
C GLU A 59 -5.76 -6.87 4.02
N GLY A 60 -6.81 -6.06 4.13
CA GLY A 60 -7.55 -5.54 2.98
C GLY A 60 -6.68 -4.68 2.07
N ALA A 61 -5.80 -3.85 2.64
CA ALA A 61 -4.86 -3.06 1.85
C ALA A 61 -3.88 -3.96 1.06
N LEU A 62 -3.42 -5.07 1.65
CA LEU A 62 -2.58 -6.05 0.96
C LEU A 62 -3.34 -6.83 -0.12
N ALA A 63 -4.59 -7.19 0.13
CA ALA A 63 -5.46 -7.84 -0.85
C ALA A 63 -5.68 -6.94 -2.07
N ILE A 64 -6.07 -5.69 -1.84
CA ILE A 64 -6.29 -4.68 -2.88
C ILE A 64 -4.99 -4.42 -3.65
N ALA A 65 -3.84 -4.33 -2.97
CA ALA A 65 -2.55 -4.17 -3.63
C ALA A 65 -2.20 -5.36 -4.54
N LYS A 66 -2.59 -6.59 -4.15
CA LYS A 66 -2.41 -7.80 -4.96
C LYS A 66 -3.30 -7.78 -6.20
N GLU A 67 -4.57 -7.42 -6.06
CA GLU A 67 -5.51 -7.27 -7.17
C GLU A 67 -5.06 -6.19 -8.15
N LEU A 68 -4.67 -5.01 -7.64
CA LEU A 68 -4.13 -3.92 -8.47
C LEU A 68 -2.87 -4.33 -9.23
N ARG A 69 -1.99 -5.13 -8.62
CA ARG A 69 -0.81 -5.66 -9.30
C ARG A 69 -1.18 -6.62 -10.43
N ALA A 70 -2.20 -7.46 -10.25
CA ALA A 70 -2.69 -8.35 -11.30
C ALA A 70 -3.25 -7.55 -12.49
N VAL A 71 -4.08 -6.55 -12.20
CA VAL A 71 -4.62 -5.63 -13.21
C VAL A 71 -3.50 -4.91 -13.96
N GLY A 72 -2.53 -4.34 -13.26
CA GLY A 72 -1.39 -3.66 -13.88
C GLY A 72 -0.54 -4.59 -14.75
N THR A 73 -0.41 -5.86 -14.36
CA THR A 73 0.28 -6.89 -15.15
C THR A 73 -0.46 -7.15 -16.46
N ASN A 74 -1.79 -7.30 -16.41
CA ASN A 74 -2.62 -7.50 -17.61
C ASN A 74 -2.53 -6.29 -18.56
N VAL A 75 -2.63 -5.07 -18.03
CA VAL A 75 -2.47 -3.83 -18.82
C VAL A 75 -1.09 -3.77 -19.49
N ASN A 76 -0.03 -4.12 -18.77
CA ASN A 76 1.33 -4.13 -19.33
C ASN A 76 1.50 -5.20 -20.41
N GLN A 77 0.83 -6.36 -20.29
CA GLN A 77 0.82 -7.38 -21.34
C GLN A 77 0.10 -6.87 -22.60
N ILE A 78 -1.04 -6.21 -22.45
CA ILE A 78 -1.75 -5.58 -23.57
C ILE A 78 -0.88 -4.51 -24.23
N ALA A 79 -0.25 -3.63 -23.45
CA ALA A 79 0.63 -2.60 -23.99
C ALA A 79 1.81 -3.20 -24.77
N LYS A 80 2.46 -4.25 -24.25
CA LYS A 80 3.52 -4.97 -24.96
C LYS A 80 3.00 -5.63 -26.25
N TRP A 81 1.83 -6.24 -26.20
CA TRP A 81 1.21 -6.89 -27.35
C TRP A 81 0.86 -5.88 -28.45
N CYS A 82 0.30 -4.72 -28.09
CA CYS A 82 0.03 -3.62 -29.00
C CYS A 82 1.31 -3.00 -29.56
N ASN A 83 2.37 -2.84 -28.76
CA ASN A 83 3.63 -2.29 -29.24
C ASN A 83 4.41 -3.24 -30.14
N ALA A 84 4.20 -4.55 -30.01
CA ALA A 84 4.89 -5.57 -30.79
C ALA A 84 4.24 -5.83 -32.17
N ARG A 85 3.06 -5.27 -32.43
CA ARG A 85 2.29 -5.48 -33.67
C ARG A 85 1.78 -4.16 -34.22
N ASP A 86 1.79 -4.01 -35.54
CA ASP A 86 0.95 -2.98 -36.16
C ASP A 86 -0.50 -3.37 -35.87
N ILE A 87 -1.18 -2.58 -35.04
CA ILE A 87 -2.58 -2.80 -34.64
C ILE A 87 -3.49 -2.88 -35.87
N GLU A 88 -3.07 -2.25 -36.98
CA GLU A 88 -3.74 -2.26 -38.29
C GLU A 88 -3.70 -3.63 -39.01
N GLN A 89 -2.83 -4.56 -38.59
CA GLN A 89 -2.70 -5.92 -39.16
C GLN A 89 -3.35 -7.02 -38.30
N LEU A 90 -4.05 -6.65 -37.22
CA LEU A 90 -4.73 -7.62 -36.38
C LEU A 90 -5.86 -8.30 -37.14
N ASN A 91 -5.91 -9.63 -37.05
CA ASN A 91 -7.07 -10.35 -37.55
C ASN A 91 -8.27 -10.19 -36.59
N GLU A 92 -9.47 -10.47 -37.08
CA GLU A 92 -10.73 -10.26 -36.35
C GLU A 92 -10.75 -11.00 -35.00
N GLN A 93 -10.20 -12.22 -34.93
CA GLN A 93 -10.13 -13.01 -33.70
C GLN A 93 -9.19 -12.40 -32.64
N GLU A 94 -8.08 -11.82 -33.08
CA GLU A 94 -7.13 -11.13 -32.21
C GLU A 94 -7.72 -9.83 -31.64
N PHE A 95 -8.54 -9.15 -32.43
CA PHE A 95 -9.27 -7.97 -32.00
C PHE A 95 -10.37 -8.30 -30.98
N GLU A 96 -11.15 -9.36 -31.21
CA GLU A 96 -12.14 -9.83 -30.22
C GLU A 96 -11.48 -10.21 -28.89
N ARG A 97 -10.33 -10.87 -28.93
CA ARG A 97 -9.57 -11.25 -27.73
C ARG A 97 -9.05 -10.03 -26.97
N LEU A 98 -8.62 -8.98 -27.68
CA LEU A 98 -8.24 -7.72 -27.06
C LEU A 98 -9.42 -7.06 -26.34
N ILE A 99 -10.59 -7.00 -26.99
CA ILE A 99 -11.82 -6.45 -26.39
C ILE A 99 -12.19 -7.22 -25.12
N TYR A 100 -12.16 -8.56 -25.18
CA TYR A 100 -12.44 -9.41 -24.02
C TYR A 100 -11.49 -9.12 -22.85
N ASN A 101 -10.18 -9.04 -23.10
CA ASN A 101 -9.20 -8.73 -22.06
C ASN A 101 -9.41 -7.34 -21.43
N LEU A 102 -9.81 -6.35 -22.24
CA LEU A 102 -10.14 -5.01 -21.74
C LEU A 102 -11.40 -5.00 -20.87
N ASP A 103 -12.40 -5.82 -21.22
CA ASP A 103 -13.63 -5.96 -20.43
C ASP A 103 -13.35 -6.60 -19.06
N GLU A 104 -12.52 -7.65 -19.03
CA GLU A 104 -12.10 -8.29 -17.78
C GLU A 104 -11.31 -7.34 -16.87
N ILE A 105 -10.43 -6.51 -17.45
CA ILE A 105 -9.74 -5.46 -16.70
C ILE A 105 -10.73 -4.45 -16.09
N LYS A 106 -11.76 -4.03 -16.85
CA LYS A 106 -12.79 -3.11 -16.35
C LYS A 106 -13.57 -3.72 -15.18
N LYS A 107 -13.95 -4.99 -15.27
CA LYS A 107 -14.65 -5.70 -14.20
C LYS A 107 -13.80 -5.79 -12.93
N GLY A 108 -12.56 -6.24 -13.05
CA GLY A 108 -11.66 -6.32 -11.90
C GLY A 108 -11.40 -4.95 -11.25
N LEU A 109 -11.36 -3.88 -12.03
CA LEU A 109 -11.23 -2.52 -11.50
C LEU A 109 -12.50 -2.06 -10.76
N ALA A 110 -13.68 -2.41 -11.26
CA ALA A 110 -14.96 -2.12 -10.61
C ALA A 110 -15.11 -2.87 -9.27
N GLU A 111 -14.70 -4.14 -9.23
CA GLU A 111 -14.69 -4.96 -8.00
C GLU A 111 -13.73 -4.37 -6.95
N ALA A 112 -12.49 -4.05 -7.35
CA ALA A 112 -11.53 -3.41 -6.46
C ALA A 112 -12.04 -2.06 -5.93
N TRP A 113 -12.79 -1.30 -6.75
CA TRP A 113 -13.39 -0.03 -6.34
C TRP A 113 -14.54 -0.20 -5.34
N GLN A 114 -15.36 -1.25 -5.47
CA GLN A 114 -16.40 -1.55 -4.48
C GLN A 114 -15.84 -1.91 -3.10
N GLN A 115 -14.67 -2.54 -3.02
CA GLN A 115 -14.02 -2.84 -1.74
C GLN A 115 -13.45 -1.58 -1.03
N LEU A 116 -13.28 -0.49 -1.77
CA LEU A 116 -12.71 0.79 -1.29
C LEU A 116 -13.76 1.83 -0.88
N SER A 117 -15.02 1.64 -1.30
CA SER A 117 -16.18 2.53 -1.08
C SER A 117 -16.90 2.19 0.21
#